data_AF-A0A9E5ILQ4-F1
#
_entry.id   AF-A0A9E5ILQ4-F1
#
_cell.length_a   1.000
_cell.length_b   1.000
_cell.length_c   1.000
_cell.angle_alpha   90.00
_cell.angle_beta   90.00
_cell.angle_gamma   90.00
#
_symmetry.space_group_name_H-M   'P 1'
#
loop_
_entity.id
_entity.type
_entity.pdbx_description
1 polymer ?
#
loop_
_entity_poly.entity_id
_entity_poly.type
_entity_poly.pdbx_seq_one_letter_code
_entity_poly.pdbx_strand_id
1 'polypeptide(L)'
;KVANQIIVALNIEAVAEALVFASKAGADPAKVRAALMGGFANSRILEVHAERMINRSFAPGFRIALHQKDLNLALQSAKELGVALPNTASAQQLFSAVAAMGGDQLDHSGMIQALETLAAHKIG
;
A
#
# COMPACT_ATOMS: atom_id res chain seq x y z
N LYS A 1 4.07 -15.52 -9.99
CA LYS A 1 4.76 -14.29 -9.52
C LYS A 1 3.90 -13.03 -9.70
N VAL A 2 3.45 -12.70 -10.92
CA VAL A 2 2.62 -11.50 -11.20
C VAL A 2 1.36 -11.41 -10.32
N ALA A 3 0.58 -12.48 -10.22
CA ALA A 3 -0.61 -12.53 -9.37
C ALA A 3 -0.31 -12.21 -7.89
N ASN A 4 0.83 -12.67 -7.36
CA ASN A 4 1.26 -12.34 -6.00
C ASN A 4 1.50 -10.84 -5.84
N GLN A 5 2.16 -10.20 -6.80
CA GLN A 5 2.48 -8.78 -6.73
C GLN A 5 1.24 -7.89 -6.84
N ILE A 6 0.20 -8.35 -7.54
CA ILE A 6 -1.13 -7.72 -7.53
C ILE A 6 -1.72 -7.78 -6.11
N ILE A 7 -1.82 -8.97 -5.52
CA ILE A 7 -2.39 -9.16 -4.16
C ILE A 7 -1.62 -8.32 -3.13
N VAL A 8 -0.29 -8.36 -3.16
CA VAL A 8 0.55 -7.61 -2.23
C VAL A 8 0.33 -6.10 -2.38
N ALA A 9 0.25 -5.56 -3.60
CA ALA A 9 0.02 -4.13 -3.81
C ALA A 9 -1.37 -3.70 -3.30
N LEU A 10 -2.42 -4.42 -3.66
CA LEU A 10 -3.79 -4.11 -3.26
C LEU A 10 -3.99 -4.23 -1.75
N ASN A 11 -3.36 -5.22 -1.11
CA ASN A 11 -3.44 -5.35 0.34
C ASN A 11 -2.68 -4.21 1.06
N ILE A 12 -1.55 -3.76 0.52
CA ILE A 12 -0.83 -2.60 1.08
C ILE A 12 -1.69 -1.34 0.98
N GLU A 13 -2.29 -1.14 -0.19
CA GLU A 13 -3.16 -0.02 -0.49
C GLU A 13 -4.38 -0.02 0.44
N ALA A 14 -5.11 -1.12 0.53
CA ALA A 14 -6.28 -1.25 1.40
C ALA A 14 -5.96 -1.04 2.90
N VAL A 15 -4.83 -1.56 3.38
CA VAL A 15 -4.37 -1.32 4.75
C VAL A 15 -4.04 0.16 4.96
N ALA A 16 -3.37 0.79 4.00
CA ALA A 16 -3.05 2.20 4.07
C ALA A 16 -4.31 3.08 4.08
N GLU A 17 -5.30 2.80 3.23
CA GLU A 17 -6.59 3.50 3.22
C GLU A 17 -7.29 3.38 4.58
N ALA A 18 -7.39 2.16 5.12
CA ALA A 18 -8.05 1.90 6.40
C ALA A 18 -7.38 2.65 7.56
N LEU A 19 -6.05 2.67 7.61
CA LEU A 19 -5.30 3.38 8.66
C LEU A 19 -5.43 4.89 8.53
N VAL A 20 -5.30 5.46 7.33
CA VAL A 20 -5.47 6.90 7.09
C VAL A 20 -6.88 7.34 7.45
N PHE A 21 -7.91 6.61 7.02
CA PHE A 21 -9.29 6.87 7.38
C PHE A 21 -9.50 6.85 8.89
N ALA A 22 -9.10 5.77 9.56
CA ALA A 22 -9.34 5.62 10.99
C ALA A 22 -8.60 6.68 11.81
N SER A 23 -7.35 6.97 11.44
CA SER A 23 -6.57 8.05 12.06
C SER A 23 -7.23 9.41 11.89
N LYS A 24 -7.69 9.73 10.67
CA LYS A 24 -8.36 11.00 10.38
C LYS A 24 -9.71 11.12 11.08
N ALA A 25 -10.37 10.00 11.38
CA ALA A 25 -11.56 9.92 12.21
C ALA A 25 -11.27 10.03 13.72
N GLY A 26 -10.01 10.19 14.14
CA GLY A 26 -9.61 10.34 15.54
C GLY A 26 -9.33 9.02 16.27
N ALA A 27 -9.34 7.88 15.57
CA ALA A 27 -8.98 6.60 16.15
C ALA A 27 -7.46 6.40 16.16
N ASP A 28 -6.97 5.67 17.16
CA ASP A 28 -5.56 5.26 17.25
C ASP A 28 -5.27 4.13 16.24
N PRO A 29 -4.40 4.35 15.24
CA PRO A 29 -4.06 3.35 14.22
C PRO A 29 -3.53 2.02 14.79
N ALA A 30 -2.80 2.06 15.92
CA ALA A 30 -2.28 0.86 16.56
C ALA A 30 -3.40 0.01 17.15
N LYS A 31 -4.40 0.64 17.78
CA LYS A 31 -5.60 -0.06 18.30
C LYS A 31 -6.46 -0.59 17.17
N VAL A 32 -6.62 0.16 16.09
CA VAL A 32 -7.34 -0.28 14.89
C VAL A 32 -6.68 -1.52 14.31
N ARG A 33 -5.36 -1.51 14.10
CA ARG A 33 -4.61 -2.69 13.65
C ARG A 33 -4.88 -3.88 14.58
N ALA A 34 -4.74 -3.71 15.90
CA ALA A 34 -4.96 -4.79 16.86
C ALA A 34 -6.37 -5.38 16.78
N ALA A 35 -7.40 -4.55 16.61
CA ALA A 35 -8.78 -5.00 16.46
C ALA A 35 -9.00 -5.78 15.15
N LEU A 36 -8.39 -5.35 14.04
CA LEU A 36 -8.53 -5.99 12.73
C LEU A 36 -7.80 -7.34 12.63
N MET A 37 -6.80 -7.59 13.48
CA MET A 37 -6.04 -8.85 13.50
C MET A 37 -6.88 -10.09 13.81
N GLY A 38 -8.01 -9.94 14.52
CA GLY A 38 -8.89 -11.04 14.89
C GLY A 38 -9.96 -11.40 13.85
N GLY A 39 -10.06 -10.64 12.75
CA GLY A 39 -11.16 -10.77 11.78
C GLY A 39 -10.71 -11.13 10.36
N PHE A 40 -11.66 -11.07 9.43
CA PHE A 40 -11.42 -11.34 7.99
C PHE A 40 -10.46 -10.35 7.31
N ALA A 41 -10.21 -9.20 7.94
CA ALA A 41 -9.22 -8.23 7.47
C ALA A 41 -7.77 -8.70 7.70
N ASN A 42 -7.56 -9.77 8.48
CA ASN A 42 -6.22 -10.28 8.75
C ASN A 42 -5.52 -10.72 7.45
N SER A 43 -4.31 -10.22 7.27
CA SER A 43 -3.39 -10.63 6.21
C SER A 43 -1.96 -10.40 6.66
N ARG A 44 -1.00 -11.07 5.99
CA ARG A 44 0.43 -10.84 6.26
C ARG A 44 0.86 -9.37 6.09
N ILE A 45 0.16 -8.63 5.24
CA ILE A 45 0.39 -7.20 5.02
C ILE A 45 -0.14 -6.38 6.19
N LEU A 46 -1.31 -6.70 6.74
CA LEU A 46 -1.80 -6.06 7.97
C LEU A 46 -0.84 -6.34 9.15
N GLU A 47 -0.32 -7.56 9.26
CA GLU A 47 0.65 -7.89 10.29
C GLU A 47 1.92 -7.06 10.17
N VAL A 48 2.57 -7.06 9.01
CA VAL A 48 3.92 -6.50 8.86
C VAL A 48 3.90 -5.03 8.44
N HIS A 49 3.12 -4.68 7.42
CA HIS A 49 3.20 -3.38 6.78
C HIS A 49 2.41 -2.31 7.52
N ALA A 50 1.29 -2.67 8.16
CA ALA A 50 0.60 -1.71 9.04
C ALA A 50 1.50 -1.27 10.19
N GLU A 51 2.27 -2.20 10.79
CA GLU A 51 3.23 -1.86 11.83
C GLU A 51 4.32 -0.91 11.33
N ARG A 52 4.84 -1.15 10.12
CA ARG A 52 5.81 -0.23 9.49
C ARG A 52 5.23 1.15 9.23
N MET A 53 3.99 1.22 8.75
CA MET A 53 3.28 2.47 8.49
C MET A 53 3.08 3.28 9.78
N ILE A 54 2.62 2.62 10.85
CA ILE A 54 2.40 3.21 12.18
C ILE A 54 3.72 3.70 12.78
N ASN A 55 4.77 2.88 12.72
CA ASN A 55 6.09 3.20 13.28
C ASN A 55 6.94 4.11 12.36
N ARG A 56 6.39 4.54 11.21
CA ARG A 56 7.10 5.34 10.19
C ARG A 56 8.42 4.70 9.73
N SER A 57 8.51 3.37 9.73
CA SER A 57 9.73 2.63 9.42
C SER A 57 9.72 2.11 7.97
N PHE A 58 10.19 2.94 7.05
CA PHE A 58 10.18 2.66 5.61
C PHE A 58 11.54 2.25 5.04
N ALA A 59 12.46 1.79 5.90
CA ALA A 59 13.72 1.22 5.46
C ALA A 59 13.44 0.04 4.49
N PRO A 60 14.13 -0.02 3.34
CA PRO A 60 13.73 -0.88 2.24
C PRO A 60 13.82 -2.38 2.59
N GLY A 61 12.67 -3.05 2.66
CA GLY A 61 12.57 -4.50 2.53
C GLY A 61 12.28 -4.89 1.07
N PHE A 62 11.29 -4.24 0.46
CA PHE A 62 11.01 -4.31 -0.98
C PHE A 62 10.69 -2.92 -1.52
N ARG A 63 11.57 -2.40 -2.39
CA ARG A 63 11.50 -0.99 -2.85
C ARG A 63 10.26 -0.71 -3.70
N ILE A 64 9.68 0.49 -3.55
CA ILE A 64 8.59 0.99 -4.39
C ILE A 64 8.94 0.89 -5.88
N ALA A 65 10.13 1.31 -6.29
CA ALA A 65 10.58 1.22 -7.69
C ALA A 65 10.56 -0.22 -8.24
N LEU A 66 10.83 -1.23 -7.40
CA LEU A 66 10.77 -2.63 -7.81
C LEU A 66 9.32 -3.12 -7.93
N HIS A 67 8.44 -2.72 -7.00
CA HIS A 67 7.04 -3.09 -7.07
C HIS A 67 6.33 -2.45 -8.26
N GLN A 68 6.67 -1.20 -8.60
CA GLN A 68 6.18 -0.54 -9.83
C GLN A 68 6.55 -1.33 -11.09
N LYS A 69 7.79 -1.85 -11.16
CA LYS A 69 8.20 -2.70 -12.29
C LYS A 69 7.33 -3.95 -12.38
N ASP A 70 7.03 -4.61 -11.26
CA ASP A 70 6.17 -5.79 -11.24
C ASP A 70 4.72 -5.48 -11.64
N LEU A 71 4.16 -4.35 -11.20
CA LEU A 71 2.79 -3.95 -11.58
C LEU A 71 2.71 -3.51 -13.04
N ASN A 72 3.75 -2.88 -13.60
CA ASN A 72 3.82 -2.60 -15.04
C ASN A 72 3.77 -3.88 -15.87
N LEU A 73 4.50 -4.92 -15.47
CA LEU A 73 4.40 -6.25 -16.10
C LEU A 73 2.98 -6.82 -15.98
N ALA A 74 2.36 -6.69 -14.80
CA ALA A 74 0.98 -7.14 -14.58
C ALA A 74 -0.02 -6.45 -15.51
N LEU A 75 0.07 -5.12 -15.64
CA LEU A 75 -0.82 -4.31 -16.46
C LEU A 75 -0.61 -4.56 -17.96
N GLN A 76 0.63 -4.77 -18.39
CA GLN A 76 0.93 -5.12 -19.78
C GLN A 76 0.33 -6.50 -20.14
N SER A 77 0.57 -7.52 -19.31
CA SER A 77 -0.02 -8.84 -19.54
C SER A 77 -1.55 -8.82 -19.47
N ALA A 78 -2.13 -8.02 -18.58
CA ALA A 78 -3.58 -7.85 -18.49
C ALA A 78 -4.18 -7.27 -19.79
N LYS A 79 -3.49 -6.30 -20.40
CA LYS A 79 -3.87 -5.74 -21.71
C LYS A 79 -3.81 -6.80 -22.83
N GLU A 80 -2.75 -7.60 -22.86
CA GLU A 80 -2.59 -8.67 -23.86
C GLU A 80 -3.66 -9.77 -23.71
N LEU A 81 -4.05 -10.07 -22.47
CA LEU A 81 -5.05 -11.11 -22.15
C LEU A 81 -6.50 -10.60 -22.17
N GLY A 82 -6.74 -9.30 -22.34
CA GLY A 82 -8.08 -8.72 -22.25
C GLY A 82 -8.69 -8.76 -20.84
N VAL A 83 -7.86 -8.76 -19.79
CA VAL A 83 -8.30 -8.78 -18.38
C VAL A 83 -8.24 -7.37 -17.80
N ALA A 84 -9.34 -6.91 -17.20
CA ALA A 84 -9.36 -5.62 -16.51
C ALA A 84 -8.80 -5.73 -15.09
N LEU A 85 -7.78 -4.92 -14.77
CA LEU A 85 -7.18 -4.83 -13.43
C LEU A 85 -7.24 -3.39 -12.88
N PRO A 86 -8.45 -2.85 -12.59
CA PRO A 86 -8.63 -1.44 -12.25
C PRO A 86 -7.88 -1.03 -10.97
N ASN A 87 -7.91 -1.87 -9.93
CA ASN A 87 -7.26 -1.55 -8.66
C ASN A 87 -5.73 -1.66 -8.77
N THR A 88 -5.22 -2.57 -9.61
CA THR A 88 -3.78 -2.65 -9.91
C THR A 88 -3.30 -1.38 -10.61
N ALA A 89 -4.08 -0.84 -11.55
CA ALA A 89 -3.77 0.42 -12.21
C ALA A 89 -3.77 1.58 -11.22
N SER A 90 -4.74 1.62 -10.29
CA SER A 90 -4.82 2.65 -9.25
C SER A 90 -3.64 2.57 -8.27
N ALA A 91 -3.31 1.37 -7.79
CA ALA A 91 -2.14 1.13 -6.93
C ALA A 91 -0.82 1.54 -7.63
N GLN A 92 -0.69 1.29 -8.93
CA GLN A 92 0.46 1.77 -9.73
C GLN A 92 0.56 3.30 -9.72
N GLN A 93 -0.56 4.02 -9.77
CA GLN A 93 -0.56 5.49 -9.68
C GLN A 93 -0.18 5.98 -8.28
N LEU A 94 -0.63 5.32 -7.21
CA LEU A 94 -0.23 5.66 -5.85
C LEU A 94 1.29 5.49 -5.64
N PHE A 95 1.86 4.38 -6.12
CA PHE A 95 3.32 4.22 -6.11
C PHE A 95 4.03 5.31 -6.92
N SER A 96 3.47 5.70 -8.07
CA SER A 96 4.03 6.78 -8.90
C SER A 96 4.01 8.13 -8.19
N ALA A 97 2.95 8.42 -7.42
CA ALA A 97 2.88 9.60 -6.58
C ALA A 97 3.97 9.60 -5.49
N VAL A 98 4.19 8.48 -4.80
CA VAL A 98 5.27 8.37 -3.79
C VAL A 98 6.66 8.53 -4.43
N ALA A 99 6.89 7.90 -5.58
CA ALA A 99 8.13 8.06 -6.33
C ALA A 99 8.39 9.52 -6.74
N ALA A 100 7.36 10.24 -7.20
CA ALA A 100 7.45 11.66 -7.54
C ALA A 100 7.76 12.56 -6.33
N MET A 101 7.41 12.12 -5.11
CA MET A 101 7.79 12.77 -3.86
C MET A 101 9.19 12.36 -3.36
N GLY A 102 9.97 11.63 -4.14
CA GLY A 102 11.32 11.17 -3.80
C GLY A 102 11.35 9.89 -2.94
N GLY A 103 10.23 9.17 -2.86
CA GLY A 103 10.09 7.96 -2.04
C GLY A 103 10.32 6.64 -2.77
N ASP A 104 10.88 6.65 -3.98
CA ASP A 104 11.04 5.45 -4.84
C ASP A 104 11.93 4.35 -4.22
N GLN A 105 12.87 4.74 -3.34
CA GLN A 105 13.75 3.85 -2.60
C GLN A 105 13.18 3.34 -1.27
N LEU A 106 12.01 3.82 -0.85
CA LEU A 106 11.35 3.36 0.37
C LEU A 106 10.83 1.93 0.20
N ASP A 107 10.64 1.23 1.30
CA ASP A 107 9.81 0.02 1.31
C ASP A 107 8.41 0.31 0.75
N HIS A 108 7.81 -0.66 0.07
CA HIS A 108 6.48 -0.51 -0.52
C HIS A 108 5.35 -0.22 0.49
N SER A 109 5.55 -0.45 1.79
CA SER A 109 4.66 0.10 2.84
C SER A 109 4.60 1.63 2.83
N GLY A 110 5.60 2.31 2.26
CA GLY A 110 5.63 3.76 2.02
C GLY A 110 4.53 4.27 1.09
N MET A 111 3.78 3.38 0.40
CA MET A 111 2.59 3.76 -0.38
C MET A 111 1.63 4.65 0.44
N ILE A 112 1.52 4.42 1.76
CA ILE A 112 0.65 5.21 2.64
C ILE A 112 0.88 6.72 2.52
N GLN A 113 2.11 7.15 2.21
CA GLN A 113 2.45 8.57 2.09
C GLN A 113 1.68 9.29 0.96
N ALA A 114 1.32 8.58 -0.11
CA ALA A 114 0.45 9.14 -1.15
C ALA A 114 -0.96 9.42 -0.59
N LEU A 115 -1.53 8.47 0.14
CA LEU A 115 -2.86 8.62 0.75
C LEU A 115 -2.87 9.67 1.86
N GLU A 116 -1.83 9.72 2.70
CA GLU A 116 -1.66 10.80 3.69
C GLU A 116 -1.65 12.18 3.04
N THR A 117 -0.96 12.30 1.89
CA THR A 117 -0.88 13.54 1.12
C THR A 117 -2.25 13.93 0.55
N LEU A 118 -2.95 12.99 -0.08
CA LEU A 118 -4.29 13.21 -0.63
C LEU A 118 -5.33 13.54 0.46
N ALA A 119 -5.16 12.96 1.65
CA ALA A 119 -6.01 13.23 2.80
C ALA A 119 -5.60 14.49 3.59
N ALA A 120 -4.46 15.12 3.27
CA ALA A 120 -3.85 16.16 4.09
C ALA A 120 -3.76 15.77 5.59
N HIS A 121 -3.44 14.50 5.86
CA HIS A 121 -3.44 13.92 7.21
C HIS A 121 -2.38 12.81 7.33
N LYS A 122 -1.46 12.92 8.29
CA LYS A 122 -0.48 11.87 8.61
C LYS A 122 -0.98 11.03 9.79
N ILE A 123 -0.72 9.73 9.75
CA ILE A 123 -1.27 8.82 10.78
C ILE A 123 -0.46 8.80 12.10
N GLY A 124 0.64 9.55 12.18
CA GLY A 124 1.53 9.65 13.33
C GLY A 124 2.02 11.06 13.54
#